data_AF-A0A2N6A8R3-F1
#
_entry.id   AF-A0A2N6A8R3-F1
#
_cell.length_a   1.000
_cell.length_b   1.000
_cell.length_c   1.000
_cell.angle_alpha   90.00
_cell.angle_beta   90.00
_cell.angle_gamma   90.00
#
_symmetry.space_group_name_H-M   'P 1'
#
loop_
_entity.id
_entity.type
_entity.pdbx_description
1 polymer ?
#
loop_
_entity_poly.entity_id
_entity_poly.type
_entity_poly.pdbx_seq_one_letter_code
_entity_poly.pdbx_strand_id
1 'polypeptide(L)'
;MNTGEIFNSLSKNLDDFVIESSVYPTINVANPIEKGDYAEYVFSGYFPSSGEKSLSFVVDGGDTIDETNEDNNSRSSSVTVYEWSEADISISKLDVSIEKPLINEELEIEVNVKNSGKISFVDDRGFMFYNSVTTPSVERDIYYILPDFKVSDISFENEISFDNPLDPGEVTKIYFTGMFTKAGEKELAYLINVNDRLEESDYENNIASTSIKIYNSISDRDAFEFLNVRYENISSSSVKFLWETDEKITCTFLYRQSIFSTFEVITSSSKTEHSITLSDLEPGALYYYKIQASLGESEKETSLDSFKTLSSNEISISDEGARVVNSKILANFTSNIYTKARLYYRVKGESNFSSIAESDYGINHSLETQTLESANYEYYLYLESKAGTEYETKVNTIAVGTPSNQADVKEIVEEAIENTNDEQVSESQNETLQEINISNDSLYNNLKGKIILRVENNGEAYYIDPSEKKMYFLGRPDDAFNVMRKKGIGVSNTNLEKIKVSLLIENEKTDTDNDGLDDEMEDAIGTNKNLKDSDGDDFDDRSELDSGYNPVVSGGTRLPINEEFSEKNQGKIFLAVERNGEAWYVSPNDKMRYFLGRPADAFSVMRELGLGVSENNFESLK
;
A
#
# COMPACT_ATOMS: atom_id res chain seq x y z
N MET A 1 -39.36 -76.86 12.95
CA MET A 1 -38.54 -76.45 11.80
C MET A 1 -38.61 -74.92 11.83
N ASN A 2 -37.71 -74.20 12.52
CA ASN A 2 -36.37 -73.80 12.01
C ASN A 2 -36.45 -73.56 10.51
N THR A 3 -36.36 -72.33 9.98
CA THR A 3 -35.44 -71.22 10.33
C THR A 3 -36.13 -69.88 10.04
N GLY A 4 -36.12 -68.96 11.02
CA GLY A 4 -36.34 -67.55 10.72
C GLY A 4 -35.07 -67.04 10.05
N GLU A 5 -35.00 -67.18 8.72
CA GLU A 5 -33.88 -66.68 7.94
C GLU A 5 -33.90 -65.15 8.01
N ILE A 6 -32.96 -64.63 8.78
CA ILE A 6 -32.59 -63.23 8.76
C ILE A 6 -31.85 -63.05 7.43
N PHE A 7 -32.48 -62.38 6.47
CA PHE A 7 -31.90 -62.07 5.15
C PHE A 7 -30.77 -61.02 5.19
N ASN A 8 -30.33 -60.60 6.38
CA ASN A 8 -29.33 -59.55 6.56
C ASN A 8 -27.91 -60.15 6.64
N SER A 9 -27.34 -60.56 5.51
CA SER A 9 -25.91 -60.88 5.43
C SER A 9 -25.09 -59.65 4.98
N LEU A 10 -25.01 -58.63 5.86
CA LEU A 10 -24.15 -57.46 5.63
C LEU A 10 -22.70 -57.77 6.05
N SER A 11 -21.77 -57.71 5.10
CA SER A 11 -20.34 -57.64 5.39
C SER A 11 -19.85 -56.19 5.23
N LYS A 12 -18.94 -55.76 6.10
CA LYS A 12 -18.41 -54.40 6.09
C LYS A 12 -16.93 -54.36 6.45
N ASN A 13 -16.21 -53.46 5.81
CA ASN A 13 -14.88 -53.02 6.20
C ASN A 13 -14.97 -51.51 6.41
N LEU A 14 -14.72 -51.05 7.62
CA LEU A 14 -14.75 -49.63 7.97
C LEU A 14 -13.37 -49.12 8.40
N ASP A 15 -12.31 -49.82 7.99
CA ASP A 15 -10.95 -49.57 8.44
C ASP A 15 -10.86 -49.60 9.98
N ASP A 16 -10.39 -48.53 10.62
CA ASP A 16 -10.32 -48.37 12.08
C ASP A 16 -11.54 -47.64 12.69
N PHE A 17 -12.63 -47.43 11.94
CA PHE A 17 -13.84 -46.79 12.47
C PHE A 17 -14.42 -47.55 13.66
N VAL A 18 -14.54 -46.86 14.80
CA VAL A 18 -15.15 -47.37 16.03
C VAL A 18 -16.65 -47.06 15.98
N ILE A 19 -17.47 -48.11 15.82
CA ILE A 19 -18.93 -47.98 15.85
C ILE A 19 -19.39 -47.87 17.32
N GLU A 20 -20.06 -46.78 17.64
CA GLU A 20 -20.71 -46.58 18.94
C GLU A 20 -22.16 -47.06 18.93
N SER A 21 -22.87 -46.81 17.83
CA SER A 21 -24.23 -47.32 17.64
C SER A 21 -24.49 -47.68 16.18
N SER A 22 -25.46 -48.57 15.98
CA SER A 22 -25.87 -49.00 14.65
C SER A 22 -27.36 -49.30 14.59
N VAL A 23 -28.00 -48.85 13.52
CA VAL A 23 -29.39 -49.16 13.19
C VAL A 23 -29.40 -50.04 11.94
N TYR A 24 -29.99 -51.22 12.06
CA TYR A 24 -30.18 -52.15 10.96
C TYR A 24 -31.65 -52.15 10.52
N PRO A 25 -31.91 -52.24 9.21
CA PRO A 25 -33.27 -52.35 8.72
C PRO A 25 -33.82 -53.74 9.07
N THR A 26 -35.09 -53.79 9.45
CA THR A 26 -35.79 -55.04 9.70
C THR A 26 -36.40 -55.54 8.40
N ILE A 27 -35.71 -56.45 7.70
CA ILE A 27 -36.15 -57.02 6.43
C ILE A 27 -36.65 -58.45 6.67
N ASN A 28 -37.94 -58.69 6.41
CA ASN A 28 -38.55 -60.02 6.50
C ASN A 28 -39.89 -60.07 5.75
N VAL A 29 -40.57 -61.21 5.77
CA VAL A 29 -41.87 -61.41 5.08
C VAL A 29 -42.95 -60.39 5.50
N ALA A 30 -42.89 -59.88 6.74
CA ALA A 30 -43.83 -58.85 7.22
C ALA A 30 -43.38 -57.42 6.86
N ASN A 31 -42.09 -57.20 6.60
CA ASN A 31 -41.49 -55.92 6.22
C ASN A 31 -40.54 -56.11 5.01
N PRO A 32 -41.09 -56.32 3.78
CA PRO A 32 -40.27 -56.49 2.58
C PRO A 32 -39.71 -55.15 2.09
N ILE A 33 -38.59 -55.19 1.35
CA ILE A 33 -38.16 -54.05 0.52
C ILE A 33 -38.98 -54.09 -0.77
N GLU A 34 -39.84 -53.09 -1.00
CA GLU A 34 -40.65 -53.03 -2.20
C GLU A 34 -39.81 -52.63 -3.43
N LYS A 35 -40.33 -52.92 -4.63
CA LYS A 35 -39.63 -52.61 -5.87
C LYS A 35 -39.41 -51.10 -6.01
N GLY A 36 -38.15 -50.68 -6.00
CA GLY A 36 -37.74 -49.28 -6.14
C GLY A 36 -37.50 -48.57 -4.81
N ASP A 37 -37.80 -49.24 -3.69
CA ASP A 37 -37.50 -48.74 -2.36
C ASP A 37 -36.08 -49.15 -1.93
N TYR A 38 -35.63 -48.56 -0.82
CA TYR A 38 -34.34 -48.82 -0.21
C TYR A 38 -34.50 -49.17 1.28
N ALA A 39 -33.49 -49.84 1.81
CA ALA A 39 -33.35 -50.09 3.24
C ALA A 39 -32.05 -49.44 3.73
N GLU A 40 -32.11 -48.78 4.88
CA GLU A 40 -30.97 -48.02 5.41
C GLU A 40 -30.27 -48.78 6.52
N TYR A 41 -28.94 -48.81 6.42
CA TYR A 41 -28.04 -49.21 7.49
C TYR A 41 -27.34 -47.95 7.99
N VAL A 42 -27.51 -47.60 9.26
CA VAL A 42 -26.91 -46.39 9.85
C VAL A 42 -25.87 -46.81 10.88
N PHE A 43 -24.66 -46.27 10.76
CA PHE A 43 -23.57 -46.47 11.72
C PHE A 43 -23.13 -45.11 12.26
N SER A 44 -23.07 -44.96 13.57
CA SER A 44 -22.59 -43.75 14.24
C SER A 44 -21.38 -44.12 15.10
N GLY A 45 -20.34 -43.28 15.07
CA GLY A 45 -19.05 -43.59 15.66
C GLY A 45 -17.96 -42.60 15.25
N TYR A 46 -16.69 -42.96 15.44
CA TYR A 46 -15.53 -42.11 15.17
C TYR A 46 -14.32 -42.89 14.65
N PHE A 47 -13.38 -42.20 14.00
CA PHE A 47 -12.07 -42.76 13.66
C PHE A 47 -11.03 -42.39 14.72
N PRO A 48 -10.25 -43.34 15.25
CA PRO A 48 -9.22 -43.07 16.24
C PRO A 48 -7.90 -42.57 15.62
N SER A 49 -7.72 -42.64 14.30
CA SER A 49 -6.53 -42.14 13.61
C SER A 49 -6.86 -41.42 12.30
N SER A 50 -6.03 -40.45 11.91
CA SER A 50 -6.13 -39.72 10.65
C SER A 50 -5.73 -40.56 9.43
N GLY A 51 -5.94 -39.99 8.24
CA GLY A 51 -5.56 -40.54 6.94
C GLY A 51 -6.75 -40.91 6.06
N GLU A 52 -6.46 -41.42 4.87
CA GLU A 52 -7.48 -41.92 3.94
C GLU A 52 -8.00 -43.27 4.44
N LYS A 53 -9.31 -43.34 4.72
CA LYS A 53 -10.00 -44.52 5.25
C LYS A 53 -10.87 -45.12 4.17
N SER A 54 -10.71 -46.42 3.95
CA SER A 54 -11.51 -47.16 2.98
C SER A 54 -12.74 -47.78 3.65
N LEU A 55 -13.92 -47.41 3.18
CA LEU A 55 -15.20 -47.94 3.63
C LEU A 55 -15.78 -48.83 2.54
N SER A 56 -16.07 -50.09 2.85
CA SER A 56 -16.75 -50.99 1.91
C SER A 56 -17.89 -51.72 2.60
N PHE A 57 -19.02 -51.81 1.91
CA PHE A 57 -20.18 -52.56 2.32
C PHE A 57 -20.53 -53.57 1.24
N VAL A 58 -20.82 -54.80 1.66
CA VAL A 58 -21.32 -55.87 0.81
C VAL A 58 -22.63 -56.34 1.43
N VAL A 59 -23.73 -56.05 0.74
CA VAL A 59 -25.03 -56.65 1.05
C VAL A 59 -25.09 -58.04 0.42
N ASP A 60 -25.88 -58.92 1.02
CA ASP A 60 -25.90 -60.33 0.68
C ASP A 60 -24.52 -61.00 0.49
N GLY A 61 -23.55 -60.69 1.36
CA GLY A 61 -22.18 -61.22 1.23
C GLY A 61 -22.08 -62.76 1.36
N GLY A 62 -23.16 -63.40 1.78
CA GLY A 62 -23.29 -64.86 1.83
C GLY A 62 -23.90 -65.49 0.58
N ASP A 63 -24.31 -64.71 -0.43
CA ASP A 63 -25.00 -65.17 -1.64
C ASP A 63 -26.23 -66.03 -1.28
N THR A 64 -27.08 -65.47 -0.40
CA THR A 64 -28.23 -66.16 0.18
C THR A 64 -29.55 -65.82 -0.50
N ILE A 65 -29.56 -64.80 -1.35
CA ILE A 65 -30.71 -64.35 -2.13
C ILE A 65 -30.37 -64.55 -3.61
N ASP A 66 -31.18 -65.33 -4.33
CA ASP A 66 -31.01 -65.48 -5.79
C ASP A 66 -31.36 -64.14 -6.48
N GLU A 67 -30.36 -63.39 -6.95
CA GLU A 67 -30.55 -62.12 -7.63
C GLU A 67 -30.35 -62.23 -9.14
N THR A 68 -30.85 -61.24 -9.89
CA THR A 68 -30.62 -61.21 -11.35
C THR A 68 -29.24 -60.69 -11.74
N ASN A 69 -28.53 -60.06 -10.79
CA ASN A 69 -27.20 -59.49 -10.99
C ASN A 69 -26.42 -59.49 -9.68
N GLU A 70 -25.53 -60.46 -9.52
CA GLU A 70 -24.73 -60.65 -8.31
C GLU A 70 -23.58 -59.63 -8.17
N ASP A 71 -23.27 -58.89 -9.24
CA ASP A 71 -22.10 -58.01 -9.28
C ASP A 71 -22.37 -56.62 -8.66
N ASN A 72 -23.62 -56.28 -8.32
CA ASN A 72 -23.99 -54.96 -7.79
C ASN A 72 -24.23 -54.91 -6.28
N ASN A 73 -23.81 -55.94 -5.56
CA ASN A 73 -24.06 -56.09 -4.12
C ASN A 73 -22.97 -55.47 -3.24
N SER A 74 -21.92 -54.92 -3.86
CA SER A 74 -20.82 -54.26 -3.17
C SER A 74 -20.73 -52.77 -3.53
N ARG A 75 -20.42 -51.95 -2.53
CA ARG A 75 -20.08 -50.55 -2.73
C ARG A 75 -18.94 -50.14 -1.82
N SER A 76 -17.99 -49.39 -2.36
CA SER A 76 -16.89 -48.81 -1.60
C SER A 76 -16.83 -47.30 -1.76
N SER A 77 -16.32 -46.62 -0.75
CA SER A 77 -16.02 -45.19 -0.71
C SER A 77 -14.75 -44.97 0.10
N SER A 78 -14.06 -43.86 -0.09
CA SER A 78 -13.05 -43.41 0.85
C SER A 78 -13.52 -42.16 1.60
N VAL A 79 -12.97 -41.95 2.80
CA VAL A 79 -13.12 -40.71 3.58
C VAL A 79 -11.75 -40.32 4.14
N THR A 80 -11.39 -39.04 4.05
CA THR A 80 -10.15 -38.53 4.65
C THR A 80 -10.47 -38.02 6.04
N VAL A 81 -9.80 -38.58 7.05
CA VAL A 81 -9.88 -38.13 8.44
C VAL A 81 -8.67 -37.23 8.71
N TYR A 82 -8.91 -35.98 9.10
CA TYR A 82 -7.86 -35.01 9.40
C TYR A 82 -7.50 -35.03 10.89
N GLU A 83 -6.26 -34.65 11.21
CA GLU A 83 -5.81 -34.38 12.59
C GLU A 83 -6.34 -33.03 13.06
N TRP A 84 -6.58 -32.86 14.37
CA TRP A 84 -7.06 -31.58 14.94
C TRP A 84 -6.13 -30.40 14.67
N SER A 85 -4.83 -30.63 14.44
CA SER A 85 -3.87 -29.59 14.04
C SER A 85 -4.15 -28.97 12.67
N GLU A 86 -5.09 -29.53 11.89
CA GLU A 86 -5.55 -28.99 10.61
C GLU A 86 -6.81 -28.12 10.76
N ALA A 87 -7.25 -27.87 12.00
CA ALA A 87 -8.20 -26.81 12.31
C ALA A 87 -7.57 -25.44 12.02
N ASP A 88 -8.39 -24.50 11.56
CA ASP A 88 -8.00 -23.11 11.33
C ASP A 88 -9.28 -22.27 11.25
N ILE A 89 -9.40 -21.32 12.16
CA ILE A 89 -10.41 -20.27 12.14
C ILE A 89 -9.71 -18.97 11.75
N SER A 90 -10.45 -18.05 11.12
CA SER A 90 -9.86 -16.79 10.68
C SER A 90 -10.91 -15.69 10.64
N ILE A 91 -10.49 -14.43 10.72
CA ILE A 91 -11.39 -13.30 10.50
C ILE A 91 -11.28 -12.87 9.04
N SER A 92 -12.31 -13.18 8.27
CA SER A 92 -12.36 -12.88 6.84
C SER A 92 -12.84 -11.46 6.51
N LYS A 93 -13.50 -10.79 7.48
CA LYS A 93 -14.03 -9.43 7.31
C LYS A 93 -14.27 -8.76 8.68
N LEU A 94 -13.95 -7.47 8.76
CA LEU A 94 -14.37 -6.53 9.81
C LEU A 94 -14.84 -5.26 9.10
N ASP A 95 -16.13 -4.97 9.16
CA ASP A 95 -16.74 -3.91 8.35
C ASP A 95 -17.77 -3.11 9.14
N VAL A 96 -17.94 -1.85 8.76
CA VAL A 96 -18.86 -0.92 9.42
C VAL A 96 -19.98 -0.58 8.45
N SER A 97 -21.23 -0.74 8.87
CA SER A 97 -22.39 -0.60 7.98
C SER A 97 -22.60 0.81 7.40
N ILE A 98 -21.94 1.81 7.98
CA ILE A 98 -21.95 3.20 7.53
C ILE A 98 -20.50 3.64 7.28
N GLU A 99 -20.17 3.99 6.04
CA GLU A 99 -18.81 4.39 5.60
C GLU A 99 -18.35 5.73 6.21
N LYS A 100 -19.27 6.68 6.38
CA LYS A 100 -19.02 8.02 6.93
C LYS A 100 -19.97 8.36 8.08
N PRO A 101 -19.86 7.69 9.23
CA PRO A 101 -20.82 7.80 10.32
C PRO A 101 -20.64 9.10 11.10
N LEU A 102 -21.75 9.60 11.63
CA LEU A 102 -21.78 10.73 12.57
C LEU A 102 -21.65 10.25 14.02
N ILE A 103 -21.17 11.13 14.89
CA ILE A 103 -21.22 10.92 16.33
C ILE A 103 -22.67 10.65 16.80
N ASN A 104 -22.85 9.63 17.65
CA ASN A 104 -24.14 9.12 18.13
C ASN A 104 -25.11 8.61 17.04
N GLU A 105 -24.63 8.36 15.82
CA GLU A 105 -25.39 7.64 14.81
C GLU A 105 -25.33 6.14 15.11
N GLU A 106 -26.50 5.50 15.15
CA GLU A 106 -26.60 4.06 15.36
C GLU A 106 -26.17 3.32 14.09
N LEU A 107 -25.23 2.41 14.25
CA LEU A 107 -24.66 1.61 13.17
C LEU A 107 -24.35 0.19 13.66
N GLU A 108 -23.93 -0.65 12.72
CA GLU A 108 -23.57 -2.04 12.95
C GLU A 108 -22.15 -2.30 12.50
N ILE A 109 -21.38 -3.02 13.31
CA ILE A 109 -20.07 -3.53 12.94
C ILE A 109 -20.24 -5.04 12.71
N GLU A 110 -19.97 -5.49 11.49
CA GLU A 110 -20.04 -6.89 11.05
C GLU A 110 -18.65 -7.51 11.11
N VAL A 111 -18.55 -8.67 11.76
CA VAL A 111 -17.34 -9.51 11.78
C VAL A 111 -17.66 -10.88 11.20
N ASN A 112 -16.89 -11.31 10.21
CA ASN A 112 -17.06 -12.60 9.57
C ASN A 112 -15.96 -13.56 10.01
N VAL A 113 -16.34 -14.53 10.85
CA VAL A 113 -15.46 -15.63 11.27
C VAL A 113 -15.60 -16.77 10.27
N LYS A 114 -14.48 -17.21 9.70
CA LYS A 114 -14.44 -18.22 8.66
C LYS A 114 -13.66 -19.44 9.16
N ASN A 115 -14.20 -20.63 8.87
CA ASN A 115 -13.40 -21.86 8.95
C ASN A 115 -12.48 -21.93 7.73
N SER A 116 -11.19 -21.68 7.93
CA SER A 116 -10.16 -21.74 6.87
C SER A 116 -9.41 -23.07 6.85
N GLY A 117 -9.60 -23.90 7.89
CA GLY A 117 -9.03 -25.23 8.01
C GLY A 117 -9.78 -26.32 7.25
N LYS A 118 -9.48 -27.57 7.61
CA LYS A 118 -10.02 -28.77 6.94
C LYS A 118 -11.06 -29.53 7.77
N ILE A 119 -11.34 -29.06 8.98
CA ILE A 119 -12.18 -29.74 9.97
C ILE A 119 -13.42 -28.91 10.22
N SER A 120 -14.59 -29.54 10.19
CA SER A 120 -15.84 -28.90 10.58
C SER A 120 -15.87 -28.62 12.09
N PHE A 121 -16.26 -27.40 12.48
CA PHE A 121 -16.46 -27.06 13.88
C PHE A 121 -17.91 -27.34 14.28
N VAL A 122 -18.10 -28.22 15.26
CA VAL A 122 -19.41 -28.63 15.79
C VAL A 122 -19.74 -27.96 17.13
N ASP A 123 -18.85 -27.09 17.58
CA ASP A 123 -19.00 -26.24 18.75
C ASP A 123 -18.27 -24.91 18.47
N ASP A 124 -18.34 -24.02 19.43
CA ASP A 124 -17.90 -22.64 19.35
C ASP A 124 -16.51 -22.40 19.96
N ARG A 125 -15.73 -23.46 20.23
CA ARG A 125 -14.36 -23.33 20.75
C ARG A 125 -13.50 -22.46 19.84
N GLY A 126 -12.82 -21.48 20.42
CA GLY A 126 -11.99 -20.52 19.70
C GLY A 126 -12.73 -19.25 19.27
N PHE A 127 -14.06 -19.18 19.34
CA PHE A 127 -14.82 -17.97 18.96
C PHE A 127 -16.11 -17.76 19.79
N MET A 128 -16.10 -18.16 21.07
CA MET A 128 -17.22 -17.98 22.00
C MET A 128 -17.27 -16.62 22.72
N PHE A 129 -18.51 -16.10 22.88
CA PHE A 129 -18.86 -15.17 23.97
C PHE A 129 -19.45 -15.94 25.16
N TYR A 130 -18.63 -16.31 26.16
CA TYR A 130 -19.17 -16.82 27.42
C TYR A 130 -19.85 -15.70 28.21
N ASN A 131 -21.17 -15.61 28.17
CA ASN A 131 -21.95 -14.85 29.16
C ASN A 131 -22.31 -15.75 30.35
N SER A 132 -21.33 -16.17 31.15
CA SER A 132 -21.64 -16.87 32.40
C SER A 132 -21.96 -15.84 33.49
N VAL A 133 -23.25 -15.67 33.80
CA VAL A 133 -23.73 -14.83 34.92
C VAL A 133 -23.28 -15.38 36.29
N THR A 134 -22.58 -16.53 36.35
CA THR A 134 -22.28 -17.23 37.61
C THR A 134 -20.80 -17.41 37.95
N THR A 135 -19.85 -16.93 37.15
CA THR A 135 -18.40 -17.02 37.47
C THR A 135 -17.63 -15.79 36.99
N PRO A 136 -16.95 -15.01 37.86
CA PRO A 136 -16.32 -13.73 37.52
C PRO A 136 -15.02 -13.81 36.69
N SER A 137 -14.67 -14.97 36.12
CA SER A 137 -13.35 -15.22 35.55
C SER A 137 -13.39 -16.33 34.49
N VAL A 138 -14.30 -16.20 33.52
CA VAL A 138 -14.25 -17.05 32.31
C VAL A 138 -13.53 -16.23 31.23
N GLU A 139 -12.33 -16.69 30.90
CA GLU A 139 -11.53 -16.20 29.78
C GLU A 139 -12.38 -16.23 28.50
N ARG A 140 -12.49 -15.10 27.81
CA ARG A 140 -13.23 -15.01 26.54
C ARG A 140 -12.26 -15.30 25.42
N ASP A 141 -12.64 -16.18 24.51
CA ASP A 141 -11.83 -16.47 23.32
C ASP A 141 -11.89 -15.34 22.29
N ILE A 142 -12.71 -14.33 22.56
CA ILE A 142 -12.85 -13.12 21.76
C ILE A 142 -12.35 -11.90 22.53
N TYR A 143 -11.59 -11.06 21.84
CA TYR A 143 -11.24 -9.72 22.28
C TYR A 143 -11.56 -8.70 21.18
N TYR A 144 -12.05 -7.52 21.55
CA TYR A 144 -12.34 -6.46 20.58
C TYR A 144 -11.89 -5.10 21.10
N ILE A 145 -11.41 -4.27 20.19
CA ILE A 145 -10.96 -2.91 20.42
C ILE A 145 -11.90 -2.01 19.61
N LEU A 146 -12.89 -1.41 20.29
CA LEU A 146 -13.87 -0.51 19.68
C LEU A 146 -13.88 0.84 20.44
N PRO A 147 -12.86 1.68 20.25
CA PRO A 147 -12.67 2.89 21.04
C PRO A 147 -13.84 3.85 20.88
N ASP A 148 -14.34 4.37 22.00
CA ASP A 148 -15.49 5.26 22.07
C ASP A 148 -16.80 4.70 21.48
N PHE A 149 -16.85 3.43 21.07
CA PHE A 149 -18.07 2.78 20.58
C PHE A 149 -18.88 2.23 21.75
N LYS A 150 -20.12 2.68 21.88
CA LYS A 150 -21.06 2.17 22.86
C LYS A 150 -21.88 1.04 22.23
N VAL A 151 -21.52 -0.19 22.55
CA VAL A 151 -22.27 -1.38 22.16
C VAL A 151 -23.63 -1.40 22.87
N SER A 152 -24.70 -1.46 22.08
CA SER A 152 -26.09 -1.61 22.54
C SER A 152 -26.51 -3.08 22.52
N ASP A 153 -26.09 -3.84 21.51
CA ASP A 153 -26.41 -5.25 21.33
C ASP A 153 -25.27 -6.00 20.64
N ILE A 154 -25.17 -7.31 20.89
CA ILE A 154 -24.27 -8.23 20.20
C ILE A 154 -25.11 -9.44 19.77
N SER A 155 -25.13 -9.73 18.47
CA SER A 155 -25.88 -10.86 17.91
C SER A 155 -25.02 -11.72 16.98
N PHE A 156 -25.45 -12.95 16.78
CA PHE A 156 -24.75 -13.98 15.98
C PHE A 156 -25.72 -14.52 14.94
N GLU A 157 -25.25 -14.74 13.70
CA GLU A 157 -26.11 -15.22 12.63
C GLU A 157 -26.66 -16.62 12.90
N ASN A 158 -25.81 -17.55 13.40
CA ASN A 158 -26.20 -18.92 13.72
C ASN A 158 -25.45 -19.47 14.95
N GLU A 159 -26.10 -20.32 15.73
CA GLU A 159 -25.43 -21.15 16.75
C GLU A 159 -24.75 -22.35 16.08
N ILE A 160 -23.46 -22.53 16.35
CA ILE A 160 -22.68 -23.66 15.84
C ILE A 160 -22.89 -24.85 16.77
N SER A 161 -23.25 -25.99 16.18
CA SER A 161 -23.58 -27.21 16.91
C SER A 161 -23.31 -28.44 16.06
N PHE A 162 -23.45 -29.64 16.65
CA PHE A 162 -23.33 -30.89 15.90
C PHE A 162 -24.34 -30.99 14.73
N ASP A 163 -25.55 -30.46 14.91
CA ASP A 163 -26.60 -30.46 13.89
C ASP A 163 -26.45 -29.30 12.88
N ASN A 164 -25.60 -28.32 13.18
CA ASN A 164 -25.32 -27.15 12.36
C ASN A 164 -23.83 -26.77 12.50
N PRO A 165 -22.91 -27.56 11.94
CA PRO A 165 -21.48 -27.29 12.02
C PRO A 165 -21.10 -26.07 11.17
N LEU A 166 -19.97 -25.45 11.50
CA LEU A 166 -19.28 -24.54 10.60
C LEU A 166 -18.29 -25.35 9.75
N ASP A 167 -18.68 -25.68 8.53
CA ASP A 167 -17.89 -26.53 7.65
C ASP A 167 -16.68 -25.78 7.04
N PRO A 168 -15.65 -26.51 6.56
CA PRO A 168 -14.50 -25.91 5.88
C PRO A 168 -14.89 -24.93 4.77
N GLY A 169 -14.42 -23.70 4.88
CA GLY A 169 -14.71 -22.59 3.97
C GLY A 169 -15.97 -21.78 4.29
N GLU A 170 -16.81 -22.23 5.23
CA GLU A 170 -18.00 -21.51 5.65
C GLU A 170 -17.68 -20.33 6.57
N VAL A 171 -18.64 -19.41 6.66
CA VAL A 171 -18.55 -18.16 7.41
C VAL A 171 -19.74 -18.06 8.35
N THR A 172 -19.48 -17.68 9.60
CA THR A 172 -20.48 -17.19 10.55
C THR A 172 -20.24 -15.71 10.83
N LYS A 173 -21.30 -14.97 11.15
CA LYS A 173 -21.23 -13.52 11.34
C LYS A 173 -21.60 -13.11 12.74
N ILE A 174 -20.91 -12.07 13.22
CA ILE A 174 -21.11 -11.43 14.51
C ILE A 174 -21.40 -9.96 14.25
N TYR A 175 -22.45 -9.45 14.88
CA TYR A 175 -22.91 -8.08 14.72
C TYR A 175 -22.81 -7.32 16.04
N PHE A 176 -22.16 -6.17 16.02
CA PHE A 176 -22.15 -5.22 17.13
C PHE A 176 -23.01 -4.02 16.75
N THR A 177 -24.21 -3.93 17.32
CA THR A 177 -25.08 -2.76 17.12
C THR A 177 -24.75 -1.72 18.18
N GLY A 178 -24.54 -0.46 17.79
CA GLY A 178 -24.16 0.58 18.73
C GLY A 178 -23.89 1.92 18.05
N MET A 179 -23.17 2.80 18.73
CA MET A 179 -22.83 4.14 18.22
C MET A 179 -21.51 4.66 18.78
N PHE A 180 -20.79 5.46 18.00
CA PHE A 180 -19.58 6.15 18.46
C PHE A 180 -19.93 7.41 19.27
N THR A 181 -19.29 7.56 20.43
CA THR A 181 -19.53 8.67 21.37
C THR A 181 -18.54 9.83 21.21
N LYS A 182 -17.52 9.68 20.37
CA LYS A 182 -16.57 10.74 20.01
C LYS A 182 -16.20 10.65 18.54
N ALA A 183 -15.98 11.81 17.92
CA ALA A 183 -15.44 11.93 16.58
C ALA A 183 -13.93 11.64 16.50
N GLY A 184 -13.41 11.61 15.28
CA GLY A 184 -12.00 11.38 14.95
C GLY A 184 -11.76 10.03 14.30
N GLU A 185 -10.51 9.77 13.94
CA GLU A 185 -10.08 8.45 13.46
C GLU A 185 -10.17 7.42 14.60
N LYS A 186 -10.63 6.22 14.27
CA LYS A 186 -10.80 5.09 15.19
C LYS A 186 -10.19 3.85 14.56
N GLU A 187 -9.24 3.25 15.25
CA GLU A 187 -8.75 1.91 14.93
C GLU A 187 -9.65 0.88 15.62
N LEU A 188 -10.28 0.04 14.81
CA LEU A 188 -11.11 -1.06 15.24
C LEU A 188 -10.30 -2.35 15.10
N ALA A 189 -10.38 -3.22 16.10
CA ALA A 189 -9.81 -4.55 15.98
C ALA A 189 -10.73 -5.60 16.58
N TYR A 190 -10.69 -6.78 15.99
CA TYR A 190 -11.33 -7.97 16.50
C TYR A 190 -10.34 -9.12 16.49
N LEU A 191 -10.30 -9.87 17.59
CA LEU A 191 -9.44 -11.01 17.78
C LEU A 191 -10.29 -12.21 18.23
N ILE A 192 -10.01 -13.36 17.64
CA ILE A 192 -10.56 -14.66 18.03
C ILE A 192 -9.45 -15.57 18.57
N ASN A 193 -9.84 -16.67 19.20
CA ASN A 193 -8.98 -17.65 19.86
C ASN A 193 -7.91 -17.09 20.82
N VAL A 194 -8.19 -15.99 21.52
CA VAL A 194 -7.17 -15.24 22.30
C VAL A 194 -6.53 -16.05 23.44
N ASN A 195 -7.18 -17.12 23.91
CA ASN A 195 -6.64 -17.99 24.96
C ASN A 195 -6.15 -19.35 24.44
N ASP A 196 -5.95 -19.49 23.12
CA ASP A 196 -5.49 -20.70 22.46
C ASP A 196 -6.28 -21.96 22.85
N ARG A 197 -7.60 -21.81 23.05
CA ARG A 197 -8.49 -22.94 23.42
C ARG A 197 -8.80 -23.85 22.25
N LEU A 198 -8.60 -23.34 21.03
CA LEU A 198 -8.51 -24.12 19.81
C LEU A 198 -7.03 -24.21 19.41
N GLU A 199 -6.48 -25.41 19.32
CA GLU A 199 -5.19 -25.60 18.65
C GLU A 199 -5.44 -25.56 17.14
N GLU A 200 -4.70 -24.72 16.42
CA GLU A 200 -4.94 -24.49 15.00
C GLU A 200 -3.66 -24.28 14.20
N SER A 201 -3.79 -24.31 12.88
CA SER A 201 -2.65 -24.30 11.97
C SER A 201 -2.10 -22.91 11.65
N ASP A 202 -2.87 -21.84 11.88
CA ASP A 202 -2.49 -20.45 11.61
C ASP A 202 -3.13 -19.52 12.64
N TYR A 203 -2.31 -18.86 13.48
CA TYR A 203 -2.79 -17.94 14.51
C TYR A 203 -2.77 -16.47 14.04
N GLU A 204 -2.09 -16.16 12.93
CA GLU A 204 -1.91 -14.78 12.47
C GLU A 204 -3.17 -14.22 11.80
N ASN A 205 -4.05 -15.10 11.32
CA ASN A 205 -5.29 -14.76 10.66
C ASN A 205 -6.50 -14.60 11.63
N ASN A 206 -6.24 -14.75 12.94
CA ASN A 206 -7.21 -14.58 14.03
C ASN A 206 -7.45 -13.13 14.42
N ILE A 207 -6.79 -12.18 13.77
CA ILE A 207 -6.96 -10.76 13.98
C ILE A 207 -7.41 -10.09 12.67
N ALA A 208 -8.38 -9.19 12.79
CA ALA A 208 -8.68 -8.22 11.75
C ALA A 208 -8.76 -6.83 12.37
N SER A 209 -8.18 -5.85 11.67
CA SER A 209 -8.30 -4.45 12.01
C SER A 209 -8.80 -3.64 10.82
N THR A 210 -9.44 -2.52 11.13
CA THR A 210 -9.85 -1.52 10.14
C THR A 210 -9.91 -0.15 10.80
N SER A 211 -9.73 0.90 10.01
CA SER A 211 -9.83 2.27 10.50
C SER A 211 -11.11 2.94 9.99
N ILE A 212 -11.71 3.78 10.82
CA ILE A 212 -12.88 4.57 10.43
C ILE A 212 -12.85 5.98 11.02
N LYS A 213 -13.21 6.95 10.18
CA LYS A 213 -13.39 8.34 10.59
C LYS A 213 -14.81 8.61 11.03
N ILE A 214 -14.96 9.03 12.29
CA ILE A 214 -16.24 9.47 12.84
C ILE A 214 -16.34 10.98 12.76
N TYR A 215 -17.42 11.49 12.16
CA TYR A 215 -17.60 12.92 11.93
C TYR A 215 -18.44 13.59 13.03
N ASN A 216 -18.07 14.81 13.43
CA ASN A 216 -18.78 15.57 14.45
C ASN A 216 -20.13 16.11 13.97
N SER A 217 -20.25 16.37 12.66
CA SER A 217 -21.43 17.00 12.07
C SER A 217 -21.56 16.63 10.59
N ILE A 218 -22.77 16.82 10.04
CA ILE A 218 -23.03 16.66 8.60
C ILE A 218 -22.12 17.57 7.78
N SER A 219 -21.89 18.80 8.23
CA SER A 219 -21.02 19.76 7.53
C SER A 219 -19.57 19.30 7.46
N ASP A 220 -19.04 18.68 8.53
CA ASP A 220 -17.68 18.14 8.53
C ASP A 220 -17.56 16.88 7.64
N ARG A 221 -18.61 16.04 7.64
CA ARG A 221 -18.70 14.83 6.82
C ARG A 221 -18.74 15.14 5.32
N ASP A 222 -19.50 16.17 4.98
CA ASP A 222 -19.77 16.58 3.61
C ASP A 222 -18.76 17.62 3.12
N ALA A 223 -17.76 17.98 3.90
CA ALA A 223 -16.73 18.94 3.49
C ALA A 223 -15.88 18.37 2.35
N PHE A 224 -15.61 19.19 1.34
CA PHE A 224 -14.72 18.86 0.21
C PHE A 224 -14.03 20.12 -0.31
N GLU A 225 -12.93 20.00 -1.04
CA GLU A 225 -12.18 21.12 -1.63
C GLU A 225 -11.94 20.93 -3.13
N PHE A 226 -11.84 22.05 -3.85
CA PHE A 226 -11.38 22.05 -5.25
C PHE A 226 -9.86 22.22 -5.28
N LEU A 227 -9.18 21.33 -5.97
CA LEU A 227 -7.73 21.27 -6.08
C LEU A 227 -7.31 21.40 -7.55
N ASN A 228 -6.11 21.93 -7.79
CA ASN A 228 -5.43 21.88 -9.09
C ASN A 228 -6.24 22.34 -10.32
N VAL A 229 -7.14 23.32 -10.15
CA VAL A 229 -7.97 23.88 -11.22
C VAL A 229 -7.10 24.57 -12.27
N ARG A 230 -7.06 24.02 -13.48
CA ARG A 230 -6.25 24.53 -14.59
C ARG A 230 -6.91 24.26 -15.93
N TYR A 231 -6.35 24.83 -16.99
CA TYR A 231 -6.76 24.51 -18.34
C TYR A 231 -5.57 24.42 -19.30
N GLU A 232 -5.77 23.70 -20.38
CA GLU A 232 -4.78 23.48 -21.42
C GLU A 232 -5.43 23.79 -22.78
N ASN A 233 -4.71 24.52 -23.64
CA ASN A 233 -5.23 24.85 -24.97
C ASN A 233 -5.11 23.63 -25.88
N ILE A 234 -6.22 23.15 -26.42
CA ILE A 234 -6.19 22.13 -27.47
C ILE A 234 -5.93 22.78 -28.83
N SER A 235 -6.55 23.94 -29.06
CA SER A 235 -6.42 24.76 -30.27
C SER A 235 -6.88 26.20 -29.98
N SER A 236 -6.89 27.08 -30.99
CA SER A 236 -7.47 28.42 -30.89
C SER A 236 -8.97 28.44 -30.60
N SER A 237 -9.69 27.33 -30.83
CA SER A 237 -11.14 27.22 -30.62
C SER A 237 -11.55 26.10 -29.65
N SER A 238 -10.59 25.49 -28.95
CA SER A 238 -10.88 24.41 -28.01
C SER A 238 -9.90 24.40 -26.84
N VAL A 239 -10.44 24.21 -25.64
CA VAL A 239 -9.71 24.22 -24.37
C VAL A 239 -10.16 23.05 -23.51
N LYS A 240 -9.22 22.39 -22.84
CA LYS A 240 -9.49 21.35 -21.86
C LYS A 240 -9.30 21.90 -20.46
N PHE A 241 -10.32 21.81 -19.61
CA PHE A 241 -10.23 22.11 -18.19
C PHE A 241 -9.94 20.83 -17.41
N LEU A 242 -9.09 20.93 -16.41
CA LEU A 242 -8.74 19.86 -15.48
C LEU A 242 -8.82 20.41 -14.05
N TRP A 243 -9.41 19.64 -13.15
CA TRP A 243 -9.42 19.94 -11.72
C TRP A 243 -9.59 18.64 -10.93
N GLU A 244 -9.31 18.73 -9.65
CA GLU A 244 -9.43 17.64 -8.69
C GLU A 244 -10.35 18.04 -7.53
N THR A 245 -10.89 17.03 -6.86
CA THR A 245 -11.58 17.13 -5.59
C THR A 245 -11.06 16.06 -4.65
N ASP A 246 -10.91 16.38 -3.37
CA ASP A 246 -10.55 15.44 -2.30
C ASP A 246 -11.63 14.39 -2.04
N GLU A 247 -12.86 14.66 -2.50
CA GLU A 247 -14.00 13.76 -2.41
C GLU A 247 -14.54 13.36 -3.79
N LYS A 248 -15.08 12.14 -3.89
CA LYS A 248 -15.67 11.64 -5.13
C LYS A 248 -17.04 12.29 -5.36
N ILE A 249 -17.11 13.28 -6.26
CA ILE A 249 -18.28 14.16 -6.39
C ILE A 249 -18.62 14.42 -7.85
N THR A 250 -19.85 14.86 -8.13
CA THR A 250 -20.21 15.39 -9.45
C THR A 250 -20.06 16.90 -9.46
N CYS A 251 -19.28 17.43 -10.40
CA CYS A 251 -19.16 18.88 -10.58
C CYS A 251 -19.93 19.36 -11.80
N THR A 252 -20.44 20.58 -11.70
CA THR A 252 -21.05 21.38 -12.76
C THR A 252 -20.08 22.49 -13.15
N PHE A 253 -19.63 22.47 -14.41
CA PHE A 253 -18.78 23.49 -14.99
C PHE A 253 -19.65 24.51 -15.72
N LEU A 254 -19.49 25.80 -15.39
CA LEU A 254 -20.24 26.89 -15.97
C LEU A 254 -19.28 27.84 -16.67
N TYR A 255 -19.55 28.17 -17.94
CA TYR A 255 -18.75 29.16 -18.67
C TYR A 255 -19.58 30.09 -19.55
N ARG A 256 -19.03 31.25 -19.90
CA ARG A 256 -19.67 32.25 -20.76
C ARG A 256 -18.65 33.21 -21.37
N GLN A 257 -18.94 33.74 -22.54
CA GLN A 257 -18.06 34.71 -23.21
C GLN A 257 -18.20 36.14 -22.64
N SER A 258 -19.39 36.52 -22.18
CA SER A 258 -19.66 37.87 -21.65
C SER A 258 -20.15 37.80 -20.22
N ILE A 259 -19.73 38.75 -19.38
CA ILE A 259 -20.24 38.87 -18.00
C ILE A 259 -21.75 39.14 -17.94
N PHE A 260 -22.37 39.52 -19.07
CA PHE A 260 -23.80 39.77 -19.20
C PHE A 260 -24.57 38.62 -19.86
N SER A 261 -23.90 37.59 -20.39
CA SER A 261 -24.59 36.43 -20.96
C SER A 261 -24.88 35.37 -19.90
N THR A 262 -25.83 34.48 -20.22
CA THR A 262 -26.10 33.28 -19.41
C THR A 262 -24.92 32.32 -19.48
N PHE A 263 -24.74 31.52 -18.44
CA PHE A 263 -23.77 30.44 -18.43
C PHE A 263 -24.25 29.28 -19.29
N GLU A 264 -23.34 28.74 -20.08
CA GLU A 264 -23.42 27.37 -20.58
C GLU A 264 -23.00 26.42 -19.47
N VAL A 265 -23.63 25.25 -19.41
CA VAL A 265 -23.52 24.32 -18.27
C VAL A 265 -23.15 22.94 -18.76
N ILE A 266 -22.10 22.36 -18.18
CA ILE A 266 -21.63 21.00 -18.48
C ILE A 266 -21.45 20.26 -17.15
N THR A 267 -21.99 19.06 -17.03
CA THR A 267 -21.82 18.22 -15.84
C THR A 267 -20.75 17.15 -16.08
N SER A 268 -19.99 16.85 -15.03
CA SER A 268 -19.00 15.77 -15.02
C SER A 268 -19.58 14.49 -14.40
N SER A 269 -18.86 13.38 -14.49
CA SER A 269 -19.18 12.15 -13.75
C SER A 269 -18.64 12.21 -12.32
N SER A 270 -19.25 11.46 -11.40
CA SER A 270 -18.76 11.32 -10.01
C SER A 270 -17.36 10.69 -9.93
N LYS A 271 -16.34 11.52 -9.71
CA LYS A 271 -14.90 11.18 -9.64
C LYS A 271 -14.19 12.14 -8.69
N THR A 272 -12.92 11.88 -8.40
CA THR A 272 -12.00 12.83 -7.74
C THR A 272 -11.18 13.62 -8.76
N GLU A 273 -10.90 13.03 -9.92
CA GLU A 273 -10.25 13.70 -11.05
C GLU A 273 -11.26 14.02 -12.15
N HIS A 274 -11.26 15.28 -12.59
CA HIS A 274 -12.21 15.78 -13.56
C HIS A 274 -11.54 16.40 -14.77
N SER A 275 -12.18 16.23 -15.93
CA SER A 275 -11.77 16.85 -17.17
C SER A 275 -12.98 17.17 -18.04
N ILE A 276 -13.03 18.39 -18.58
CA ILE A 276 -14.03 18.82 -19.57
C ILE A 276 -13.31 19.45 -20.76
N THR A 277 -13.78 19.17 -21.97
CA THR A 277 -13.30 19.82 -23.18
C THR A 277 -14.37 20.73 -23.75
N LEU A 278 -14.04 22.02 -23.85
CA LEU A 278 -14.83 23.02 -24.56
C LEU A 278 -14.39 23.05 -26.03
N SER A 279 -15.36 23.15 -26.93
CA SER A 279 -15.15 23.22 -28.38
C SER A 279 -15.92 24.40 -28.96
N ASP A 280 -15.70 24.70 -30.25
CA ASP A 280 -16.41 25.77 -30.98
C ASP A 280 -16.28 27.17 -30.35
N LEU A 281 -15.16 27.44 -29.66
CA LEU A 281 -14.86 28.74 -29.07
C LEU A 281 -14.33 29.73 -30.11
N GLU A 282 -14.57 31.03 -29.91
CA GLU A 282 -14.01 32.07 -30.77
C GLU A 282 -12.51 32.26 -30.51
N PRO A 283 -11.64 32.25 -31.54
CA PRO A 283 -10.21 32.52 -31.38
C PRO A 283 -9.89 33.91 -30.81
N GLY A 284 -8.96 33.97 -29.86
CA GLY A 284 -8.49 35.21 -29.24
C GLY A 284 -9.51 35.88 -28.28
N ALA A 285 -10.63 35.22 -27.98
CA ALA A 285 -11.70 35.75 -27.16
C ALA A 285 -11.49 35.42 -25.66
N LEU A 286 -11.98 36.32 -24.81
CA LEU A 286 -11.99 36.15 -23.36
C LEU A 286 -13.29 35.47 -22.93
N TYR A 287 -13.19 34.47 -22.07
CA TYR A 287 -14.30 33.75 -21.45
C TYR A 287 -14.15 33.76 -19.94
N TYR A 288 -15.27 33.60 -19.24
CA TYR A 288 -15.35 33.49 -17.79
C TYR A 288 -15.92 32.13 -17.42
N TYR A 289 -15.38 31.52 -16.37
CA TYR A 289 -15.84 30.22 -15.89
C TYR A 289 -15.85 30.13 -14.37
N LYS A 290 -16.66 29.21 -13.87
CA LYS A 290 -16.61 28.73 -12.49
C LYS A 290 -17.06 27.29 -12.42
N ILE A 291 -16.67 26.61 -11.35
CA ILE A 291 -17.03 25.22 -11.09
C ILE A 291 -17.89 25.20 -9.82
N GLN A 292 -18.99 24.47 -9.86
CA GLN A 292 -19.89 24.27 -8.74
C GLN A 292 -19.99 22.78 -8.45
N ALA A 293 -20.06 22.38 -7.19
CA ALA A 293 -20.33 21.01 -6.82
C ALA A 293 -21.09 20.95 -5.50
N SER A 294 -21.79 19.85 -5.28
CA SER A 294 -22.51 19.58 -4.04
C SER A 294 -22.28 18.15 -3.58
N LEU A 295 -21.99 18.01 -2.28
CA LEU A 295 -21.85 16.74 -1.57
C LEU A 295 -22.76 16.83 -0.35
N GLY A 296 -23.83 16.03 -0.32
CA GLY A 296 -24.83 16.11 0.76
C GLY A 296 -25.36 17.53 0.95
N GLU A 297 -25.13 18.13 2.12
CA GLU A 297 -25.53 19.52 2.44
C GLU A 297 -24.48 20.58 2.07
N SER A 298 -23.25 20.16 1.75
CA SER A 298 -22.19 21.09 1.35
C SER A 298 -22.32 21.46 -0.11
N GLU A 299 -22.49 22.75 -0.38
CA GLU A 299 -22.40 23.33 -1.71
C GLU A 299 -21.19 24.28 -1.76
N LYS A 300 -20.28 24.06 -2.71
CA LYS A 300 -19.14 24.95 -2.93
C LYS A 300 -19.06 25.36 -4.40
N GLU A 301 -18.50 26.54 -4.62
CA GLU A 301 -18.13 27.01 -5.94
C GLU A 301 -16.77 27.67 -5.94
N THR A 302 -16.05 27.56 -7.06
CA THR A 302 -14.84 28.33 -7.28
C THR A 302 -15.19 29.80 -7.47
N SER A 303 -14.23 30.69 -7.20
CA SER A 303 -14.34 32.07 -7.63
C SER A 303 -14.52 32.14 -9.16
N LEU A 304 -15.24 33.16 -9.63
CA LEU A 304 -15.38 33.41 -11.06
C LEU A 304 -14.01 33.82 -11.61
N ASP A 305 -13.45 32.99 -12.49
CA ASP A 305 -12.18 33.23 -13.14
C ASP A 305 -12.36 33.39 -14.65
N SER A 306 -11.29 33.68 -15.38
CA SER A 306 -11.32 33.93 -16.81
C SER A 306 -10.17 33.25 -17.54
N PHE A 307 -10.41 32.84 -18.78
CA PHE A 307 -9.40 32.32 -19.68
C PHE A 307 -9.54 33.00 -21.05
N LYS A 308 -8.43 33.10 -21.78
CA LYS A 308 -8.41 33.64 -23.14
C LYS A 308 -7.98 32.56 -24.11
N THR A 309 -8.78 32.32 -25.13
CA THR A 309 -8.42 31.40 -26.22
C THR A 309 -7.26 31.97 -27.04
N LEU A 310 -6.48 31.09 -27.67
CA LEU A 310 -5.40 31.51 -28.56
C LEU A 310 -5.96 32.18 -29.82
N SER A 311 -5.22 33.14 -30.37
CA SER A 311 -5.62 33.84 -31.60
C SER A 311 -5.40 33.02 -32.87
N SER A 312 -4.57 31.98 -32.81
CA SER A 312 -4.22 31.11 -33.93
C SER A 312 -3.80 29.72 -33.41
N ASN A 313 -3.67 28.76 -34.32
CA ASN A 313 -3.14 27.42 -34.05
C ASN A 313 -1.61 27.33 -34.21
N GLU A 314 -0.90 28.46 -34.13
CA GLU A 314 0.57 28.46 -34.20
C GLU A 314 1.16 27.73 -32.99
N ILE A 315 2.12 26.84 -33.26
CA ILE A 315 2.83 26.08 -32.22
C ILE A 315 4.04 26.89 -31.75
N SER A 316 4.20 26.98 -30.43
CA SER A 316 5.41 27.44 -29.75
C SER A 316 5.76 26.49 -28.60
N ILE A 317 7.06 26.36 -28.31
CA ILE A 317 7.56 25.47 -27.25
C ILE A 317 8.44 26.22 -26.22
N SER A 318 8.51 25.68 -25.00
CA SER A 318 9.22 26.29 -23.86
C SER A 318 10.72 26.07 -23.83
N ASP A 319 11.22 24.96 -24.39
CA ASP A 319 12.65 24.65 -24.49
C ASP A 319 12.94 23.85 -25.79
N GLU A 320 13.99 24.26 -26.52
CA GLU A 320 14.44 23.60 -27.76
C GLU A 320 15.57 22.56 -27.50
N GLY A 321 16.00 22.39 -26.24
CA GLY A 321 17.13 21.56 -25.83
C GLY A 321 16.82 20.08 -25.60
N ALA A 322 17.76 19.22 -25.95
CA ALA A 322 17.81 17.82 -25.51
C ALA A 322 19.12 17.57 -24.75
N ARG A 323 19.11 16.63 -23.82
CA ARG A 323 20.27 16.24 -23.01
C ARG A 323 20.59 14.75 -23.18
N VAL A 324 21.82 14.34 -22.87
CA VAL A 324 22.19 12.92 -22.88
C VAL A 324 22.08 12.34 -21.47
N VAL A 325 21.34 11.24 -21.31
CA VAL A 325 21.23 10.47 -20.06
C VAL A 325 21.40 8.99 -20.42
N ASN A 326 22.35 8.29 -19.79
CA ASN A 326 22.63 6.87 -20.04
C ASN A 326 22.80 6.52 -21.54
N SER A 327 23.56 7.34 -22.27
CA SER A 327 23.75 7.24 -23.72
C SER A 327 22.48 7.35 -24.57
N LYS A 328 21.38 7.89 -24.03
CA LYS A 328 20.16 8.24 -24.76
C LYS A 328 20.04 9.75 -24.89
N ILE A 329 19.44 10.23 -25.97
CA ILE A 329 19.02 11.63 -26.09
C ILE A 329 17.62 11.74 -25.48
N LEU A 330 17.47 12.59 -24.46
CA LEU A 330 16.23 12.89 -23.76
C LEU A 330 15.83 14.35 -24.05
N ALA A 331 14.64 14.55 -24.61
CA ALA A 331 14.05 15.86 -24.88
C ALA A 331 12.78 16.04 -24.03
N ASN A 332 12.78 17.06 -23.17
CA ASN A 332 11.64 17.45 -22.34
C ASN A 332 11.26 18.89 -22.68
N PHE A 333 10.02 19.12 -23.08
CA PHE A 333 9.54 20.45 -23.45
C PHE A 333 8.02 20.53 -23.32
N THR A 334 7.50 21.75 -23.32
CA THR A 334 6.06 21.99 -23.36
C THR A 334 5.66 22.77 -24.59
N SER A 335 4.48 22.49 -25.15
CA SER A 335 3.87 23.23 -26.26
C SER A 335 2.70 24.08 -25.79
N ASN A 336 2.46 25.21 -26.46
CA ASN A 336 1.35 26.12 -26.16
C ASN A 336 -0.04 25.54 -26.52
N ILE A 337 -0.09 24.53 -27.39
CA ILE A 337 -1.29 23.77 -27.79
C ILE A 337 -1.05 22.27 -27.74
N TYR A 338 -2.12 21.47 -27.77
CA TYR A 338 -2.00 20.02 -27.87
C TYR A 338 -1.29 19.62 -29.16
N THR A 339 -0.11 19.01 -29.02
CA THR A 339 0.65 18.47 -30.14
C THR A 339 0.98 17.00 -29.91
N LYS A 340 1.27 16.30 -31.00
CA LYS A 340 1.99 15.03 -30.99
C LYS A 340 3.42 15.33 -31.39
N ALA A 341 4.39 14.92 -30.60
CA ALA A 341 5.78 15.24 -30.86
C ALA A 341 6.60 14.01 -31.25
N ARG A 342 7.58 14.19 -32.13
CA ARG A 342 8.51 13.17 -32.60
C ARG A 342 9.95 13.68 -32.50
N LEU A 343 10.84 12.81 -32.03
CA LEU A 343 12.28 13.08 -31.98
C LEU A 343 12.98 12.37 -33.16
N TYR A 344 13.62 13.18 -34.00
CA TYR A 344 14.43 12.71 -35.11
C TYR A 344 15.91 12.88 -34.76
N TYR A 345 16.73 11.86 -35.04
CA TYR A 345 18.17 11.94 -34.80
C TYR A 345 18.98 11.16 -35.84
N ARG A 346 20.26 11.50 -36.01
CA ARG A 346 21.24 10.80 -36.86
C ARG A 346 22.66 10.99 -36.37
N VAL A 347 23.58 10.11 -36.75
CA VAL A 347 25.01 10.39 -36.56
C VAL A 347 25.39 11.57 -37.45
N LYS A 348 26.15 12.53 -36.89
CA LYS A 348 26.54 13.76 -37.57
C LYS A 348 27.26 13.44 -38.89
N GLY A 349 26.68 13.88 -39.99
CA GLY A 349 27.19 13.65 -41.35
C GLY A 349 26.50 12.53 -42.13
N GLU A 350 25.62 11.75 -41.50
CA GLU A 350 24.76 10.80 -42.22
C GLU A 350 23.62 11.50 -42.98
N SER A 351 23.12 10.86 -44.03
CA SER A 351 22.14 11.48 -44.93
C SER A 351 20.72 11.50 -44.34
N ASN A 352 20.34 10.48 -43.58
CA ASN A 352 18.95 10.24 -43.18
C ASN A 352 18.79 10.31 -41.66
N PHE A 353 17.68 10.91 -41.21
CA PHE A 353 17.27 10.87 -39.81
C PHE A 353 16.51 9.58 -39.50
N SER A 354 16.78 9.01 -38.34
CA SER A 354 15.96 7.97 -37.72
C SER A 354 14.90 8.61 -36.83
N SER A 355 13.68 8.06 -36.83
CA SER A 355 12.57 8.47 -35.95
C SER A 355 12.18 7.30 -35.05
N ILE A 356 12.21 7.48 -33.73
CA ILE A 356 11.95 6.37 -32.79
C ILE A 356 10.97 6.76 -31.68
N ALA A 357 11.03 8.00 -31.17
CA ALA A 357 10.18 8.42 -30.06
C ALA A 357 9.04 9.31 -30.54
N GLU A 358 7.81 8.92 -30.23
CA GLU A 358 6.59 9.66 -30.51
C GLU A 358 5.75 9.77 -29.23
N SER A 359 5.32 10.97 -28.87
CA SER A 359 4.46 11.19 -27.70
C SER A 359 2.98 10.99 -28.05
N ASP A 360 2.14 10.86 -27.03
CA ASP A 360 0.70 11.11 -27.19
C ASP A 360 0.41 12.61 -27.35
N TYR A 361 -0.84 12.93 -27.68
CA TYR A 361 -1.31 14.31 -27.73
C TYR A 361 -1.36 14.92 -26.32
N GLY A 362 -0.59 15.99 -26.13
CA GLY A 362 -0.57 16.74 -24.87
C GLY A 362 0.14 18.07 -25.07
N ILE A 363 0.30 18.80 -23.96
CA ILE A 363 1.15 20.01 -23.91
C ILE A 363 2.52 19.73 -23.29
N ASN A 364 2.69 18.61 -22.58
CA ASN A 364 3.95 18.22 -21.96
C ASN A 364 4.51 17.02 -22.72
N HIS A 365 5.77 17.11 -23.14
CA HIS A 365 6.43 16.09 -23.93
C HIS A 365 7.70 15.63 -23.26
N SER A 366 7.88 14.32 -23.20
CA SER A 366 9.14 13.66 -22.82
C SER A 366 9.43 12.58 -23.85
N LEU A 367 10.52 12.75 -24.61
CA LEU A 367 10.92 11.84 -25.68
C LEU A 367 12.34 11.35 -25.42
N GLU A 368 12.55 10.05 -25.46
CA GLU A 368 13.88 9.45 -25.32
C GLU A 368 14.23 8.52 -26.49
N THR A 369 15.48 8.54 -26.92
CA THR A 369 15.99 7.55 -27.87
C THR A 369 16.27 6.21 -27.18
N GLN A 370 16.41 5.16 -27.98
CA GLN A 370 17.16 3.98 -27.54
C GLN A 370 18.62 4.34 -27.18
N THR A 371 19.32 3.44 -26.50
CA THR A 371 20.75 3.60 -26.20
C THR A 371 21.52 3.77 -27.52
N LEU A 372 22.32 4.84 -27.60
CA LEU A 372 23.09 5.19 -28.78
C LEU A 372 24.58 4.87 -28.57
N GLU A 373 25.24 4.56 -29.68
CA GLU A 373 26.69 4.40 -29.72
C GLU A 373 27.39 5.74 -29.47
N SER A 374 28.67 5.69 -29.08
CA SER A 374 29.40 6.93 -28.86
C SER A 374 29.70 7.65 -30.18
N ALA A 375 29.02 8.77 -30.41
CA ALA A 375 29.22 9.63 -31.56
C ALA A 375 28.65 11.04 -31.31
N ASN A 376 28.92 11.96 -32.23
CA ASN A 376 28.17 13.22 -32.32
C ASN A 376 26.90 12.96 -33.11
N TYR A 377 25.75 13.33 -32.55
CA TYR A 377 24.45 13.21 -33.18
C TYR A 377 23.89 14.57 -33.57
N GLU A 378 23.14 14.61 -34.67
CA GLU A 378 22.26 15.72 -35.03
C GLU A 378 20.81 15.32 -34.73
N TYR A 379 20.02 16.21 -34.14
CA TYR A 379 18.62 15.94 -33.80
C TYR A 379 17.74 17.15 -34.04
N TYR A 380 16.45 16.91 -34.24
CA TYR A 380 15.39 17.93 -34.25
C TYR A 380 14.07 17.35 -33.73
N LEU A 381 13.17 18.23 -33.33
CA LEU A 381 11.84 17.90 -32.85
C LEU A 381 10.82 18.29 -33.92
N TYR A 382 9.88 17.40 -34.15
CA TYR A 382 8.74 17.62 -35.05
C TYR A 382 7.45 17.52 -34.25
N LEU A 383 6.63 18.55 -34.30
CA LEU A 383 5.36 18.63 -33.60
C LEU A 383 4.23 18.77 -34.60
N GLU A 384 3.12 18.08 -34.34
CA GLU A 384 1.90 18.12 -35.13
C GLU A 384 0.72 18.40 -34.22
N SER A 385 0.02 19.52 -34.41
CA SER A 385 -1.19 19.83 -33.65
C SER A 385 -2.38 18.99 -34.12
N LYS A 386 -3.42 18.87 -33.30
CA LYS A 386 -4.68 18.21 -33.73
C LYS A 386 -5.34 18.88 -34.94
N ALA A 387 -5.04 20.16 -35.18
CA ALA A 387 -5.52 20.90 -36.33
C ALA A 387 -4.65 20.67 -37.60
N GLY A 388 -3.62 19.84 -37.53
CA GLY A 388 -2.67 19.57 -38.61
C GLY A 388 -1.65 20.69 -38.82
N THR A 389 -1.46 21.57 -37.84
CA THR A 389 -0.35 22.55 -37.89
C THR A 389 0.94 21.83 -37.53
N GLU A 390 1.97 22.01 -38.34
CA GLU A 390 3.26 21.36 -38.16
C GLU A 390 4.29 22.37 -37.68
N TYR A 391 5.21 21.94 -36.82
CA TYR A 391 6.32 22.75 -36.35
C TYR A 391 7.58 21.89 -36.23
N GLU A 392 8.67 22.38 -36.83
CA GLU A 392 9.97 21.72 -36.82
C GLU A 392 11.00 22.64 -36.15
N THR A 393 11.73 22.12 -35.16
CA THR A 393 12.84 22.87 -34.57
C THR A 393 14.05 22.89 -35.50
N LYS A 394 14.98 23.80 -35.24
CA LYS A 394 16.27 23.77 -35.95
C LYS A 394 17.03 22.49 -35.58
N VAL A 395 17.80 21.98 -36.54
CA VAL A 395 18.71 20.85 -36.31
C VAL A 395 19.80 21.27 -35.33
N ASN A 396 19.83 20.60 -34.18
CA ASN A 396 20.81 20.78 -33.12
C ASN A 396 21.84 19.63 -33.13
N THR A 397 23.01 19.84 -32.53
CA THR A 397 24.05 18.80 -32.39
C THR A 397 24.27 18.48 -30.92
N ILE A 398 24.39 17.19 -30.58
CA ILE A 398 24.65 16.70 -29.23
C ILE A 398 25.68 15.56 -29.25
N ALA A 399 26.59 15.53 -28.27
CA ALA A 399 27.61 14.47 -28.17
C ALA A 399 27.13 13.36 -27.23
N VAL A 400 27.11 12.12 -27.72
CA VAL A 400 26.86 10.92 -26.92
C VAL A 400 28.21 10.25 -26.67
N GLY A 401 28.66 10.21 -25.42
CA GLY A 401 29.94 9.60 -25.02
C GLY A 401 29.77 8.15 -24.55
N THR A 402 30.82 7.34 -24.66
CA THR A 402 30.98 6.14 -23.81
C THR A 402 31.02 6.56 -22.33
N PRO A 403 30.51 5.77 -21.37
CA PRO A 403 30.88 5.94 -19.98
C PRO A 403 32.40 5.87 -19.91
N SER A 404 33.07 6.93 -19.46
CA SER A 404 34.52 6.85 -19.26
C SER A 404 34.75 5.92 -18.07
N ASN A 405 35.32 4.74 -18.34
CA ASN A 405 35.77 3.82 -17.31
C ASN A 405 36.79 4.47 -16.38
N GLN A 406 36.71 4.06 -15.12
CA GLN A 406 37.84 3.87 -14.23
C GLN A 406 39.16 3.65 -14.99
N ALA A 407 40.12 4.54 -14.76
CA ALA A 407 41.51 4.31 -15.10
C ALA A 407 42.36 4.89 -13.96
N ASP A 408 42.49 4.10 -12.89
CA ASP A 408 43.68 4.08 -12.02
C ASP A 408 43.61 2.90 -11.05
N VAL A 409 43.47 1.66 -11.54
CA VAL A 409 44.01 0.47 -10.84
C VAL A 409 44.32 -0.62 -11.87
N LYS A 410 45.59 -0.77 -12.26
CA LYS A 410 46.10 -2.06 -12.75
C LYS A 410 47.61 -2.19 -12.60
N GLU A 411 48.02 -2.48 -11.36
CA GLU A 411 49.19 -3.27 -10.96
C GLU A 411 48.99 -3.43 -9.44
N ILE A 412 48.68 -4.58 -8.84
CA ILE A 412 49.22 -5.93 -8.98
C ILE A 412 48.10 -6.89 -8.51
N VAL A 413 47.80 -7.93 -9.29
CA VAL A 413 47.15 -9.13 -8.75
C VAL A 413 48.14 -10.26 -8.95
N GLU A 414 48.79 -10.69 -7.87
CA GLU A 414 49.21 -12.07 -7.69
C GLU A 414 49.53 -12.30 -6.20
N GLU A 415 49.04 -13.45 -5.69
CA GLU A 415 49.22 -14.04 -4.36
C GLU A 415 48.47 -13.43 -3.16
N ALA A 416 47.22 -13.89 -2.96
CA ALA A 416 46.80 -14.57 -1.72
C ALA A 416 45.35 -15.04 -1.87
N ILE A 417 45.14 -16.25 -2.39
CA ILE A 417 43.95 -17.05 -2.06
C ILE A 417 44.45 -18.14 -1.15
N GLU A 418 44.11 -18.05 0.13
CA GLU A 418 43.90 -19.24 0.96
C GLU A 418 42.91 -18.92 2.09
N ASN A 419 41.80 -19.66 2.06
CA ASN A 419 40.84 -19.95 3.13
C ASN A 419 39.85 -18.83 3.53
N THR A 420 38.59 -18.96 3.10
CA THR A 420 37.53 -19.65 3.87
C THR A 420 36.24 -19.79 3.05
N ASN A 421 35.58 -20.94 3.24
CA ASN A 421 34.29 -21.34 2.65
C ASN A 421 33.10 -20.56 3.22
N ASP A 422 32.01 -20.60 2.44
CA ASP A 422 30.59 -20.41 2.78
C ASP A 422 30.18 -18.96 3.17
N GLU A 423 29.11 -18.37 2.68
CA GLU A 423 27.95 -18.81 1.90
C GLU A 423 27.31 -17.54 1.27
N GLN A 424 26.76 -17.70 0.07
CA GLN A 424 25.72 -16.89 -0.61
C GLN A 424 25.55 -15.40 -0.20
N VAL A 425 26.13 -14.48 -0.99
CA VAL A 425 25.60 -13.12 -1.15
C VAL A 425 25.12 -12.97 -2.59
N SER A 426 23.81 -12.87 -2.74
CA SER A 426 23.12 -12.60 -4.00
C SER A 426 23.53 -11.26 -4.59
N GLU A 427 23.65 -11.25 -5.91
CA GLU A 427 24.06 -10.16 -6.79
C GLU A 427 23.39 -8.81 -6.47
N SER A 428 24.19 -7.81 -6.12
CA SER A 428 23.75 -6.42 -6.09
C SER A 428 23.67 -5.89 -7.53
N GLN A 429 22.46 -5.61 -8.00
CA GLN A 429 22.23 -4.86 -9.23
C GLN A 429 22.87 -3.46 -9.11
N ASN A 430 23.54 -3.01 -10.17
CA ASN A 430 24.04 -1.64 -10.30
C ASN A 430 22.83 -0.69 -10.54
N GLU A 431 22.19 -0.24 -9.46
CA GLU A 431 21.06 0.69 -9.53
C GLU A 431 21.56 2.14 -9.67
N THR A 432 21.38 2.77 -10.83
CA THR A 432 21.86 4.15 -11.09
C THR A 432 20.94 5.18 -10.43
N LEU A 433 21.49 6.16 -9.71
CA LEU A 433 20.71 7.26 -9.14
C LEU A 433 20.14 8.16 -10.24
N GLN A 434 18.89 8.59 -10.10
CA GLN A 434 18.31 9.62 -10.97
C GLN A 434 18.77 11.01 -10.49
N GLU A 435 19.81 11.55 -11.16
CA GLU A 435 20.44 12.83 -10.82
C GLU A 435 20.16 13.93 -11.85
N ILE A 436 20.08 15.18 -11.37
CA ILE A 436 19.95 16.38 -12.19
C ILE A 436 21.01 17.38 -11.75
N ASN A 437 21.81 17.89 -12.69
CA ASN A 437 22.78 18.95 -12.41
C ASN A 437 22.06 20.27 -12.13
N ILE A 438 22.60 21.05 -11.20
CA ILE A 438 22.08 22.36 -10.82
C ILE A 438 22.98 23.43 -11.44
N SER A 439 22.43 24.27 -12.32
CA SER A 439 23.20 25.33 -12.99
C SER A 439 23.18 26.66 -12.23
N ASN A 440 22.17 26.89 -11.40
CA ASN A 440 21.98 28.16 -10.70
C ASN A 440 22.67 28.19 -9.34
N ASP A 441 23.85 28.83 -9.30
CA ASP A 441 24.68 28.93 -8.09
C ASP A 441 23.98 29.62 -6.91
N SER A 442 23.13 30.63 -7.17
CA SER A 442 22.44 31.36 -6.12
C SER A 442 21.41 30.48 -5.43
N LEU A 443 20.59 29.78 -6.22
CA LEU A 443 19.58 28.87 -5.70
C LEU A 443 20.19 27.61 -5.08
N TYR A 444 21.25 27.06 -5.69
CA TYR A 444 22.02 25.98 -5.08
C TYR A 444 22.52 26.37 -3.69
N ASN A 445 23.13 27.55 -3.54
CA ASN A 445 23.64 27.96 -2.22
C ASN A 445 22.54 28.14 -1.16
N ASN A 446 21.31 28.48 -1.58
CA ASN A 446 20.16 28.64 -0.68
C ASN A 446 19.47 27.31 -0.34
N LEU A 447 19.58 26.31 -1.23
CA LEU A 447 18.82 25.06 -1.15
C LEU A 447 19.70 23.83 -0.94
N LYS A 448 21.03 23.95 -0.99
CA LYS A 448 21.95 22.83 -0.75
C LYS A 448 21.67 22.17 0.59
N GLY A 449 21.63 20.85 0.57
CA GLY A 449 21.29 20.04 1.73
C GLY A 449 19.80 20.00 2.06
N LYS A 450 18.92 20.73 1.37
CA LYS A 450 17.48 20.66 1.56
C LYS A 450 16.87 19.61 0.63
N ILE A 451 15.70 19.14 1.05
CA ILE A 451 14.79 18.38 0.20
C ILE A 451 13.78 19.38 -0.37
N ILE A 452 13.52 19.31 -1.67
CA ILE A 452 12.53 20.15 -2.34
C ILE A 452 11.40 19.30 -2.90
N LEU A 453 10.18 19.82 -2.84
CA LEU A 453 8.97 19.17 -3.33
C LEU A 453 8.39 19.99 -4.48
N ARG A 454 8.17 19.35 -5.62
CA ARG A 454 7.50 19.98 -6.76
C ARG A 454 6.00 20.00 -6.54
N VAL A 455 5.51 21.07 -5.90
CA VAL A 455 4.09 21.20 -5.52
C VAL A 455 3.16 21.38 -6.72
N GLU A 456 3.69 21.75 -7.89
CA GLU A 456 2.94 21.95 -9.14
C GLU A 456 3.08 20.77 -10.13
N ASN A 457 3.88 19.74 -9.81
CA ASN A 457 4.11 18.57 -10.66
C ASN A 457 4.23 17.27 -9.84
N ASN A 458 3.09 16.62 -9.60
CA ASN A 458 2.96 15.29 -8.97
C ASN A 458 3.58 15.12 -7.56
N GLY A 459 3.96 16.20 -6.88
CA GLY A 459 4.54 16.13 -5.53
C GLY A 459 5.93 15.49 -5.47
N GLU A 460 6.64 15.44 -6.60
CA GLU A 460 7.95 14.81 -6.70
C GLU A 460 8.97 15.45 -5.74
N ALA A 461 9.72 14.61 -5.03
CA ALA A 461 10.73 15.04 -4.08
C ALA A 461 12.15 14.92 -4.64
N TYR A 462 13.03 15.88 -4.32
CA TYR A 462 14.44 15.86 -4.71
C TYR A 462 15.35 16.27 -3.54
N TYR A 463 16.40 15.50 -3.28
CA TYR A 463 17.48 15.85 -2.35
C TYR A 463 18.54 16.68 -3.07
N ILE A 464 18.83 17.89 -2.58
CA ILE A 464 19.93 18.70 -3.10
C ILE A 464 21.20 18.36 -2.33
N ASP A 465 22.17 17.73 -2.99
CA ASP A 465 23.42 17.29 -2.37
C ASP A 465 24.26 18.52 -1.95
N PRO A 466 24.73 18.61 -0.68
CA PRO A 466 25.54 19.73 -0.23
C PRO A 466 27.00 19.66 -0.71
N SER A 467 27.46 18.50 -1.16
CA SER A 467 28.82 18.23 -1.63
C SER A 467 28.97 18.33 -3.15
N GLU A 468 27.88 18.15 -3.88
CA GLU A 468 27.83 18.16 -5.34
C GLU A 468 26.72 19.10 -5.82
N LYS A 469 26.95 19.86 -6.90
CA LYS A 469 25.91 20.71 -7.52
C LYS A 469 24.89 19.89 -8.30
N LYS A 470 24.24 18.95 -7.61
CA LYS A 470 23.28 18.00 -8.15
C LYS A 470 22.11 17.84 -7.19
N MET A 471 20.95 17.54 -7.76
CA MET A 471 19.80 17.06 -7.02
C MET A 471 19.45 15.64 -7.44
N TYR A 472 18.97 14.85 -6.49
CA TYR A 472 18.67 13.43 -6.64
C TYR A 472 17.19 13.20 -6.40
N PHE A 473 16.54 12.48 -7.31
CA PHE A 473 15.12 12.17 -7.21
C PHE A 473 14.84 11.23 -6.04
N LEU A 474 13.75 11.49 -5.31
CA LEU A 474 13.29 10.75 -4.14
C LEU A 474 11.83 10.29 -4.29
N GLY A 475 11.26 10.28 -5.50
CA GLY A 475 9.81 10.13 -5.69
C GLY A 475 9.23 8.76 -5.35
N ARG A 476 10.05 7.75 -5.06
CA ARG A 476 9.63 6.41 -4.59
C ARG A 476 10.49 5.98 -3.39
N PRO A 477 9.99 5.08 -2.52
CA PRO A 477 10.75 4.53 -1.40
C PRO A 477 12.15 4.00 -1.80
N ASP A 478 12.24 3.23 -2.88
CA ASP A 478 13.52 2.68 -3.36
C ASP A 478 14.49 3.76 -3.86
N ASP A 479 13.97 4.83 -4.48
CA ASP A 479 14.81 5.94 -4.94
C ASP A 479 15.42 6.68 -3.74
N ALA A 480 14.62 6.95 -2.72
CA ALA A 480 15.06 7.59 -1.49
C ALA A 480 16.10 6.73 -0.76
N PHE A 481 15.85 5.43 -0.60
CA PHE A 481 16.78 4.48 -0.01
C PHE A 481 18.13 4.44 -0.74
N ASN A 482 18.10 4.40 -2.07
CA ASN A 482 19.30 4.40 -2.89
C ASN A 482 20.12 5.68 -2.73
N VAL A 483 19.46 6.85 -2.67
CA VAL A 483 20.12 8.12 -2.40
C VAL A 483 20.80 8.08 -1.04
N MET A 484 20.14 7.60 0.01
CA MET A 484 20.72 7.51 1.36
C MET A 484 21.94 6.62 1.41
N ARG A 485 21.88 5.44 0.78
CA ARG A 485 23.00 4.49 0.79
C ARG A 485 24.23 5.02 0.04
N LYS A 486 24.00 5.73 -1.07
CA LYS A 486 25.09 6.23 -1.93
C LYS A 486 25.64 7.60 -1.54
N LYS A 487 24.79 8.45 -0.96
CA LYS A 487 25.15 9.81 -0.50
C LYS A 487 25.39 9.90 1.00
N GLY A 488 25.08 8.82 1.71
CA GLY A 488 25.36 8.65 3.12
C GLY A 488 26.86 8.73 3.42
N ILE A 489 27.21 9.54 4.39
CA ILE A 489 28.57 9.70 4.89
C ILE A 489 28.68 8.88 6.17
N GLY A 490 29.68 8.00 6.26
CA GLY A 490 29.92 7.25 7.49
C GLY A 490 30.20 8.16 8.69
N VAL A 491 29.56 7.91 9.83
CA VAL A 491 29.76 8.66 11.08
C VAL A 491 29.81 7.71 12.28
N SER A 492 30.65 8.03 13.25
CA SER A 492 30.73 7.33 14.53
C SER A 492 29.58 7.73 15.46
N ASN A 493 29.17 6.85 16.38
CA ASN A 493 28.06 7.09 17.31
C ASN A 493 28.33 8.34 18.17
N THR A 494 29.55 8.49 18.69
CA THR A 494 29.97 9.68 19.48
C THR A 494 29.85 11.00 18.73
N ASN A 495 29.95 10.99 17.39
CA ASN A 495 29.77 12.21 16.59
C ASN A 495 28.31 12.40 16.20
N LEU A 496 27.58 11.32 15.98
CA LEU A 496 26.15 11.36 15.73
C LEU A 496 25.39 11.94 16.94
N GLU A 497 25.71 11.48 18.15
CA GLU A 497 25.18 11.95 19.45
C GLU A 497 25.33 13.46 19.70
N LYS A 498 26.27 14.13 19.02
CA LYS A 498 26.43 15.59 19.10
C LYS A 498 25.29 16.35 18.41
N ILE A 499 24.53 15.68 17.56
CA ILE A 499 23.39 16.24 16.84
C ILE A 499 22.12 15.80 17.56
N LYS A 500 21.28 16.74 17.99
CA LYS A 500 20.02 16.42 18.67
C LYS A 500 19.16 15.54 17.77
N VAL A 501 18.63 14.45 18.33
CA VAL A 501 17.72 13.55 17.62
C VAL A 501 16.31 14.16 17.60
N SER A 502 15.62 14.05 16.47
CA SER A 502 14.21 14.39 16.36
C SER A 502 13.35 13.20 16.74
N LEU A 503 12.25 13.49 17.43
CA LEU A 503 11.29 12.50 17.96
C LEU A 503 9.95 12.64 17.23
N LEU A 504 9.99 12.95 15.93
CA LEU A 504 8.79 12.94 15.08
C LEU A 504 8.23 11.52 15.10
N ILE A 505 6.96 11.42 15.49
CA ILE A 505 6.25 10.16 15.68
C ILE A 505 5.60 9.78 14.35
N GLU A 506 5.97 8.64 13.79
CA GLU A 506 5.13 7.93 12.82
C GLU A 506 4.13 7.09 13.62
N ASN A 507 2.83 7.39 13.52
CA ASN A 507 1.77 6.83 14.38
C ASN A 507 1.44 5.33 14.14
N GLU A 508 2.36 4.54 13.59
CA GLU A 508 2.08 3.18 13.10
C GLU A 508 3.22 2.17 13.35
N LYS A 509 4.20 2.50 14.20
CA LYS A 509 5.32 1.61 14.53
C LYS A 509 5.15 0.94 15.89
N THR A 510 5.64 -0.29 16.01
CA THR A 510 5.62 -1.07 17.25
C THR A 510 6.47 -0.38 18.31
N ASP A 511 5.89 -0.14 19.48
CA ASP A 511 6.53 0.36 20.70
C ASP A 511 6.26 -0.70 21.80
N THR A 512 7.23 -1.56 22.02
CA THR A 512 7.08 -2.78 22.82
C THR A 512 6.87 -2.48 24.30
N ASP A 513 7.53 -1.46 24.85
CA ASP A 513 7.40 -1.11 26.26
C ASP A 513 6.44 0.06 26.54
N ASN A 514 5.98 0.77 25.52
CA ASN A 514 5.04 1.89 25.57
C ASN A 514 5.59 3.12 26.33
N ASP A 515 6.83 3.49 26.08
CA ASP A 515 7.44 4.74 26.56
C ASP A 515 7.31 5.90 25.55
N GLY A 516 6.91 5.61 24.31
CA GLY A 516 6.75 6.58 23.23
C GLY A 516 7.93 6.66 22.24
N LEU A 517 8.86 5.71 22.29
CA LEU A 517 9.83 5.41 21.23
C LEU A 517 9.47 4.08 20.56
N ASP A 518 9.52 4.02 19.23
CA ASP A 518 9.32 2.75 18.54
C ASP A 518 10.57 1.86 18.56
N ASP A 519 10.37 0.54 18.51
CA ASP A 519 11.45 -0.46 18.59
C ASP A 519 12.61 -0.20 17.61
N GLU A 520 12.31 0.26 16.38
CA GLU A 520 13.33 0.52 15.36
C GLU A 520 14.16 1.77 15.71
N MET A 521 13.50 2.81 16.23
CA MET A 521 14.17 4.01 16.74
C MET A 521 15.05 3.67 17.95
N GLU A 522 14.55 2.85 18.85
CA GLU A 522 15.27 2.40 20.04
C GLU A 522 16.52 1.60 19.70
N ASP A 523 16.41 0.65 18.75
CA ASP A 523 17.56 -0.07 18.20
C ASP A 523 18.58 0.92 17.59
N ALA A 524 18.10 1.96 16.91
CA ALA A 524 18.95 2.95 16.24
C ALA A 524 19.68 3.90 17.21
N ILE A 525 19.06 4.28 18.34
CA ILE A 525 19.69 5.11 19.39
C ILE A 525 20.37 4.27 20.48
N GLY A 526 20.09 2.97 20.53
CA GLY A 526 20.72 1.96 21.38
C GLY A 526 20.11 1.84 22.77
N THR A 527 18.84 2.25 22.93
CA THR A 527 18.01 1.94 24.10
C THR A 527 17.48 0.51 24.00
N ASN A 528 16.85 0.03 25.05
CA ASN A 528 16.32 -1.32 25.15
C ASN A 528 14.80 -1.28 25.02
N LYS A 529 14.31 -1.66 23.84
CA LYS A 529 12.89 -1.75 23.50
C LYS A 529 11.93 -2.49 24.41
N ASN A 530 12.44 -3.23 25.39
CA ASN A 530 11.60 -3.94 26.35
C ASN A 530 11.53 -3.24 27.71
N LEU A 531 12.20 -2.10 27.87
CA LEU A 531 12.37 -1.36 29.11
C LEU A 531 12.20 0.13 28.87
N LYS A 532 11.12 0.70 29.42
CA LYS A 532 10.86 2.15 29.38
C LYS A 532 12.03 3.02 29.83
N ASP A 533 12.84 2.49 30.74
CA ASP A 533 14.00 3.15 31.34
C ASP A 533 15.19 2.21 31.13
N SER A 534 15.99 2.51 30.10
CA SER A 534 17.08 1.66 29.64
C SER A 534 18.28 1.64 30.56
N ASP A 535 18.56 2.75 31.26
CA ASP A 535 19.71 2.88 32.15
C ASP A 535 19.38 2.72 33.65
N GLY A 536 18.09 2.63 33.98
CA GLY A 536 17.55 2.32 35.28
C GLY A 536 17.63 3.48 36.29
N ASP A 537 17.57 4.73 35.83
CA ASP A 537 17.68 5.93 36.66
C ASP A 537 16.36 6.64 37.04
N ASP A 538 15.24 5.92 36.85
CA ASP A 538 13.84 6.28 37.15
C ASP A 538 13.22 7.30 36.16
N PHE A 539 13.84 7.51 34.99
CA PHE A 539 13.31 8.33 33.90
C PHE A 539 13.11 7.48 32.66
N ASP A 540 12.01 7.71 31.92
CA ASP A 540 11.80 7.01 30.66
C ASP A 540 12.66 7.57 29.53
N ASP A 541 13.09 6.71 28.61
CA ASP A 541 14.06 7.02 27.57
C ASP A 541 13.56 8.18 26.68
N ARG A 542 12.27 8.16 26.35
CA ARG A 542 11.60 9.23 25.60
C ARG A 542 11.67 10.59 26.30
N SER A 543 11.42 10.67 27.60
CA SER A 543 11.45 11.93 28.38
C SER A 543 12.85 12.45 28.55
N GLU A 544 13.83 11.55 28.67
CA GLU A 544 15.23 11.91 28.75
C GLU A 544 15.71 12.57 27.46
N LEU A 545 15.40 11.99 26.30
CA LEU A 545 15.75 12.58 25.00
C LEU A 545 15.12 13.96 24.80
N ASP A 546 13.85 14.13 25.21
CA ASP A 546 13.17 15.43 25.15
C ASP A 546 13.84 16.48 26.05
N SER A 547 14.31 16.04 27.22
CA SER A 547 14.99 16.86 28.23
C SER A 547 16.50 17.04 27.95
N GLY A 548 17.03 16.34 26.94
CA GLY A 548 18.43 16.37 26.52
C GLY A 548 19.39 15.56 27.40
N TYR A 549 18.88 14.53 28.07
CA TYR A 549 19.65 13.52 28.80
C TYR A 549 19.89 12.28 27.93
N ASN A 550 20.86 11.47 28.34
CA ASN A 550 21.34 10.31 27.61
C ASN A 550 20.73 9.04 28.22
N PRO A 551 19.80 8.36 27.50
CA PRO A 551 19.00 7.26 28.06
C PRO A 551 19.75 5.94 28.26
N VAL A 552 21.03 5.89 27.92
CA VAL A 552 21.86 4.67 28.07
C VAL A 552 22.99 4.87 29.08
N VAL A 553 23.04 6.01 29.78
CA VAL A 553 24.13 6.35 30.70
C VAL A 553 23.59 6.91 32.02
N SER A 554 23.42 5.97 32.96
CA SER A 554 22.87 6.20 34.30
C SER A 554 23.45 7.44 34.99
N GLY A 555 22.60 8.18 35.68
CA GLY A 555 22.98 9.29 36.56
C GLY A 555 22.74 10.67 35.96
N GLY A 556 21.74 10.80 35.09
CA GLY A 556 21.33 12.07 34.49
C GLY A 556 22.40 12.73 33.63
N THR A 557 23.16 11.94 32.86
CA THR A 557 24.20 12.46 31.96
C THR A 557 23.54 13.21 30.80
N ARG A 558 23.97 14.44 30.51
CA ARG A 558 23.43 15.19 29.35
C ARG A 558 24.03 14.70 28.04
N LEU A 559 23.23 14.67 26.99
CA LEU A 559 23.72 14.43 25.63
C LEU A 559 24.79 15.47 25.26
N PRO A 560 25.87 15.07 24.56
CA PRO A 560 26.98 15.97 24.20
C PRO A 560 26.62 16.86 22.99
N ILE A 561 25.43 17.48 23.01
CA ILE A 561 24.90 18.29 21.92
C ILE A 561 25.86 19.44 21.61
N ASN A 562 26.25 19.55 20.34
CA ASN A 562 27.14 20.58 19.83
C ASN A 562 26.50 21.25 18.62
N GLU A 563 25.94 22.44 18.84
CA GLU A 563 25.25 23.21 17.80
C GLU A 563 26.16 23.55 16.61
N GLU A 564 27.44 23.88 16.84
CA GLU A 564 28.39 24.18 15.76
C GLU A 564 28.63 22.93 14.89
N PHE A 565 28.70 21.75 15.51
CA PHE A 565 28.81 20.48 14.81
C PHE A 565 27.55 20.18 13.99
N SER A 566 26.35 20.40 14.54
CA SER A 566 25.10 20.26 13.80
C SER A 566 25.04 21.24 12.62
N GLU A 567 25.41 22.50 12.83
CA GLU A 567 25.43 23.55 11.80
C GLU A 567 26.34 23.20 10.62
N LYS A 568 27.54 22.72 10.90
CA LYS A 568 28.50 22.32 9.87
C LYS A 568 28.02 21.12 9.04
N ASN A 569 27.10 20.32 9.58
CA ASN A 569 26.64 19.08 8.97
C ASN A 569 25.19 19.12 8.50
N GLN A 570 24.55 20.30 8.50
CA GLN A 570 23.20 20.47 7.95
C GLN A 570 23.10 19.96 6.52
N GLY A 571 22.00 19.26 6.28
CA GLY A 571 21.61 18.71 5.00
C GLY A 571 22.41 17.50 4.54
N LYS A 572 23.28 16.93 5.39
CA LYS A 572 23.97 15.67 5.11
C LYS A 572 23.12 14.49 5.52
N ILE A 573 23.29 13.41 4.77
CA ILE A 573 22.83 12.08 5.17
C ILE A 573 24.02 11.37 5.80
N PHE A 574 23.83 10.84 7.00
CA PHE A 574 24.83 10.07 7.73
C PHE A 574 24.45 8.60 7.79
N LEU A 575 25.44 7.72 7.76
CA LEU A 575 25.30 6.29 8.01
C LEU A 575 26.09 5.95 9.28
N ALA A 576 25.44 5.38 10.28
CA ALA A 576 26.07 4.96 11.51
C ALA A 576 26.92 3.70 11.25
N VAL A 577 28.25 3.85 11.21
CA VAL A 577 29.16 2.75 10.82
C VAL A 577 29.60 1.85 11.98
N GLU A 578 29.16 2.16 13.20
CA GLU A 578 29.52 1.46 14.43
C GLU A 578 28.35 0.64 15.02
N ARG A 579 27.21 0.59 14.33
CA ARG A 579 26.00 -0.21 14.67
C ARG A 579 25.51 -0.97 13.44
N ASN A 580 24.22 -0.88 13.07
CA ASN A 580 23.62 -1.65 11.98
C ASN A 580 23.61 -0.92 10.64
N GLY A 581 24.25 0.25 10.53
CA GLY A 581 24.28 1.02 9.29
C GLY A 581 23.11 2.01 9.15
N GLU A 582 22.53 2.41 10.27
CA GLU A 582 21.35 3.27 10.35
C GLU A 582 21.56 4.59 9.62
N ALA A 583 20.58 5.00 8.83
CA ALA A 583 20.63 6.24 8.05
C ALA A 583 19.95 7.41 8.79
N TRP A 584 20.60 8.56 8.77
CA TRP A 584 20.16 9.76 9.49
C TRP A 584 20.25 11.00 8.60
N TYR A 585 19.20 11.80 8.52
CA TYR A 585 19.23 13.09 7.81
C TYR A 585 19.33 14.24 8.79
N VAL A 586 20.34 15.11 8.62
CA VAL A 586 20.48 16.32 9.43
C VAL A 586 19.68 17.43 8.77
N SER A 587 18.53 17.80 9.33
CA SER A 587 17.66 18.81 8.73
C SER A 587 18.26 20.22 8.80
N PRO A 588 18.36 20.95 7.68
CA PRO A 588 18.75 22.37 7.69
C PRO A 588 17.75 23.28 8.41
N ASN A 589 16.52 22.83 8.66
CA ASN A 589 15.46 23.67 9.22
C ASN A 589 15.60 23.84 10.74
N ASP A 590 15.94 22.77 11.45
CA ASP A 590 16.01 22.72 12.92
C ASP A 590 17.36 22.22 13.47
N LYS A 591 18.27 21.78 12.59
CA LYS A 591 19.60 21.26 12.92
C LYS A 591 19.56 19.94 13.71
N MET A 592 18.42 19.25 13.70
CA MET A 592 18.23 17.93 14.31
C MET A 592 18.51 16.83 13.30
N ARG A 593 18.86 15.65 13.80
CA ARG A 593 18.96 14.43 12.99
C ARG A 593 17.64 13.66 13.03
N TYR A 594 17.20 13.23 11.87
CA TYR A 594 15.99 12.44 11.67
C TYR A 594 16.39 11.02 11.33
N PHE A 595 15.83 10.06 12.03
CA PHE A 595 16.01 8.65 11.70
C PHE A 595 15.27 8.36 10.39
N LEU A 596 15.95 7.70 9.46
CA LEU A 596 15.38 7.39 8.16
C LEU A 596 14.83 5.96 8.07
N GLY A 597 15.10 5.09 9.05
CA GLY A 597 14.49 3.75 9.13
C GLY A 597 14.52 2.95 7.83
N ARG A 598 13.37 2.37 7.48
CA ARG A 598 13.13 1.61 6.25
C ARG A 598 12.80 2.55 5.08
N PRO A 599 12.85 2.07 3.81
CA PRO A 599 12.60 2.90 2.64
C PRO A 599 11.31 3.74 2.68
N ALA A 600 10.23 3.20 3.26
CA ALA A 600 8.95 3.90 3.38
C ALA A 600 9.01 5.04 4.42
N ASP A 601 9.56 4.77 5.60
CA ASP A 601 9.76 5.76 6.69
C ASP A 601 10.65 6.90 6.19
N ALA A 602 11.73 6.54 5.50
CA ALA A 602 12.67 7.47 4.90
C ALA A 602 11.99 8.40 3.89
N PHE A 603 11.10 7.86 3.07
CA PHE A 603 10.30 8.62 2.11
C PHE A 603 9.32 9.57 2.81
N SER A 604 8.68 9.13 3.91
CA SER A 604 7.78 9.96 4.72
C SER A 604 8.51 11.13 5.39
N VAL A 605 9.60 10.86 6.10
CA VAL A 605 10.46 11.88 6.73
C VAL A 605 10.97 12.89 5.70
N MET A 606 11.45 12.41 4.55
CA MET A 606 11.97 13.29 3.51
C MET A 606 10.89 14.18 2.89
N ARG A 607 9.66 13.67 2.77
CA ARG A 607 8.51 14.44 2.28
C ARG A 607 8.04 15.46 3.31
N GLU A 608 7.98 15.11 4.59
CA GLU A 608 7.57 16.04 5.64
C GLU A 608 8.54 17.22 5.79
N LEU A 609 9.85 16.95 5.71
CA LEU A 609 10.89 17.98 5.82
C LEU A 609 11.11 18.75 4.52
N GLY A 610 10.41 18.38 3.44
CA GLY A 610 10.56 18.93 2.12
C GLY A 610 10.03 20.36 1.98
N LEU A 611 10.80 21.22 1.30
CA LEU A 611 10.37 22.57 0.96
C LEU A 611 9.59 22.56 -0.36
N GLY A 612 8.33 22.98 -0.33
CA GLY A 612 7.56 23.20 -1.55
C GLY A 612 8.17 24.26 -2.45
N VAL A 613 8.45 23.92 -3.71
CA VAL A 613 8.96 24.83 -4.74
C VAL A 613 8.01 24.83 -5.94
N SER A 614 7.74 26.03 -6.48
CA SER A 614 7.01 26.17 -7.74
C SER A 614 7.84 25.63 -8.90
N GLU A 615 7.17 25.28 -10.00
CA GLU A 615 7.82 24.72 -11.17
C GLU A 615 8.78 25.73 -11.80
N ASN A 616 8.44 27.02 -11.79
CA ASN A 616 9.36 28.08 -12.22
C ASN A 616 10.66 28.12 -11.39
N ASN A 617 10.56 27.93 -10.07
CA ASN A 617 11.74 27.90 -9.21
C ASN A 617 12.53 26.60 -9.40
N PHE A 618 11.85 25.48 -9.63
CA PHE A 618 12.48 24.20 -9.91
C PHE A 618 13.22 24.20 -11.26
N GLU A 619 12.61 24.71 -12.32
CA GLU A 619 13.27 24.85 -13.62
C GLU A 619 14.42 25.85 -13.56
N SER A 620 14.32 26.89 -12.74
CA SER A 620 15.42 27.83 -12.54
C SER A 620 16.63 27.26 -11.77
N LEU A 621 16.51 26.06 -11.18
CA LEU A 621 17.63 25.31 -10.60
C LEU A 621 18.43 24.54 -11.65
N LYS A 622 17.77 24.03 -12.69
CA LYS A 622 18.40 23.31 -13.80
C LYS A 622 19.16 24.29 -14.69
#